data_AF-A0A662CGY1-F1
#
_entry.id   AF-A0A662CGY1-F1
#
_cell.length_a   1.000
_cell.length_b   1.000
_cell.length_c   1.000
_cell.angle_alpha   90.00
_cell.angle_beta   90.00
_cell.angle_gamma   90.00
#
_symmetry.space_group_name_H-M   'P 1'
#
loop_
_entity.id
_entity.type
_entity.pdbx_description
1 polymer ?
#
loop_
_entity_poly.entity_id
_entity_poly.type
_entity_poly.pdbx_seq_one_letter_code
_entity_poly.pdbx_strand_id
1 'polypeptide(L)'
;GDGGGDLFPIGKLFKTQVYQIAEYLGVPKGIIDRTPTTDTYSAEQTQEEFFYEFPHDIMDLLWYAYENDYDAAEVGEVMDMTAEEVERNYRNFRRRSETTEYLRTPPINDYIFI
;
A
#
# COMPACT_ATOMS: atom_id res chain seq x y z
N GLY A 1 10.83 -12.71 -5.04
CA GLY A 1 9.44 -12.75 -5.52
C GLY A 1 9.27 -11.71 -6.60
N ASP A 2 8.05 -11.23 -6.78
CA ASP A 2 7.69 -10.07 -7.62
C ASP A 2 8.43 -8.78 -7.25
N GLY A 3 8.75 -8.59 -5.97
CA GLY A 3 9.58 -7.47 -5.49
C GLY A 3 11.09 -7.58 -5.77
N GLY A 4 11.56 -8.54 -6.58
CA GLY A 4 12.98 -8.70 -6.90
C GLY A 4 13.35 -7.97 -8.21
N GLY A 5 13.97 -6.79 -8.10
CA GLY A 5 14.40 -6.02 -9.27
C GLY A 5 15.46 -4.97 -8.92
N ASP A 6 16.14 -4.44 -9.94
CA ASP A 6 17.19 -3.43 -9.77
C ASP A 6 16.62 -2.01 -9.52
N LEU A 7 15.46 -1.72 -10.12
CA LEU A 7 14.80 -0.42 -10.06
C LEU A 7 13.30 -0.58 -9.83
N PHE A 8 12.71 0.35 -9.06
CA PHE A 8 11.28 0.38 -8.76
C PHE A 8 10.69 1.78 -9.06
N PRO A 9 10.47 2.13 -10.34
CA PRO A 9 10.08 3.49 -10.75
C PRO A 9 8.78 4.00 -10.12
N ILE A 10 7.87 3.08 -9.76
CA ILE A 10 6.58 3.37 -9.14
C ILE A 10 6.52 2.91 -7.67
N GLY A 11 7.65 2.47 -7.09
CA GLY A 11 7.67 1.86 -5.75
C GLY A 11 7.42 2.82 -4.58
N LYS A 12 7.34 4.13 -4.87
CA LYS A 12 7.00 5.18 -3.89
C LYS A 12 5.65 5.84 -4.18
N LEU A 13 4.86 5.24 -5.06
CA LEU A 13 3.55 5.73 -5.41
C LEU A 13 2.48 4.89 -4.71
N PHE A 14 1.47 5.59 -4.22
CA PHE A 14 0.22 4.99 -3.81
C PHE A 14 -0.51 4.36 -5.00
N LYS A 15 -1.39 3.39 -4.75
CA LYS A 15 -2.04 2.65 -5.82
C LYS A 15 -2.92 3.55 -6.69
N THR A 16 -3.63 4.49 -6.06
CA THR A 16 -4.38 5.57 -6.72
C THR A 16 -3.51 6.44 -7.62
N GLN A 17 -2.29 6.78 -7.19
CA GLN A 17 -1.33 7.54 -8.00
C GLN A 17 -0.83 6.72 -9.21
N VAL A 18 -0.63 5.41 -9.05
CA VAL A 18 -0.31 4.52 -10.17
C VAL A 18 -1.45 4.53 -11.20
N TYR A 19 -2.71 4.53 -10.77
CA TYR A 19 -3.86 4.67 -11.67
C TYR A 19 -3.88 6.00 -12.40
N GLN A 20 -3.64 7.11 -11.71
CA GLN A 20 -3.57 8.44 -12.33
C GLN A 20 -2.49 8.51 -13.43
N ILE A 21 -1.30 7.94 -13.17
CA ILE A 21 -0.23 7.86 -14.16
C ILE A 21 -0.63 6.96 -15.34
N ALA A 22 -1.27 5.81 -15.07
CA ALA A 22 -1.71 4.90 -16.13
C ALA A 22 -2.71 5.58 -17.09
N GLU A 23 -3.65 6.37 -16.55
CA GLU A 23 -4.57 7.16 -17.37
C GLU A 23 -3.84 8.21 -18.19
N TYR A 24 -2.92 8.96 -17.57
CA TYR A 24 -2.13 9.97 -18.27
C TYR A 24 -1.28 9.39 -19.41
N LEU A 25 -0.72 8.19 -19.22
CA LEU A 25 0.08 7.47 -20.22
C LEU A 25 -0.77 6.75 -21.28
N GLY A 26 -2.09 6.73 -21.16
CA GLY A 26 -2.99 6.09 -22.12
C GLY A 26 -3.00 4.56 -22.05
N VAL A 27 -2.78 3.98 -20.86
CA VAL A 27 -2.93 2.53 -20.64
C VAL A 27 -4.37 2.11 -20.99
N PRO A 28 -4.59 0.98 -21.70
CA PRO A 28 -5.93 0.53 -22.08
C PRO A 28 -6.90 0.45 -20.90
N LYS A 29 -8.13 0.94 -21.08
CA LYS A 29 -9.18 0.93 -20.04
C LYS A 29 -9.47 -0.46 -19.48
N GLY A 30 -9.46 -1.50 -20.31
CA GLY A 30 -9.62 -2.89 -19.84
C GLY A 30 -8.52 -3.38 -18.88
N ILE A 31 -7.35 -2.72 -18.83
CA ILE A 31 -6.29 -2.98 -17.85
C ILE A 31 -6.51 -2.14 -16.58
N ILE A 32 -6.86 -0.86 -16.74
CA ILE A 32 -7.11 0.08 -15.64
C ILE A 32 -8.32 -0.38 -14.82
N ASP A 33 -9.42 -0.72 -15.48
CA ASP A 33 -10.70 -1.04 -14.87
C ASP A 33 -10.75 -2.48 -14.33
N ARG A 34 -9.71 -3.30 -14.60
CA ARG A 34 -9.63 -4.66 -14.06
C ARG A 34 -9.46 -4.59 -12.55
N THR A 35 -10.32 -5.31 -11.83
CA THR A 35 -10.20 -5.50 -10.37
C THR A 35 -8.80 -5.99 -9.99
N PRO A 36 -8.08 -5.31 -9.08
CA PRO A 36 -6.79 -5.79 -8.59
C PRO A 36 -6.94 -7.13 -7.87
N THR A 37 -6.16 -8.11 -8.31
CA THR A 37 -6.00 -9.40 -7.64
C THR A 37 -4.51 -9.73 -7.52
N THR A 38 -4.13 -10.66 -6.65
CA THR A 38 -2.76 -11.21 -6.66
C THR A 38 -2.60 -12.41 -7.57
N ASP A 39 -3.71 -12.88 -8.16
CA ASP A 39 -3.77 -14.01 -9.10
C ASP A 39 -3.04 -15.27 -8.58
N THR A 40 -2.99 -15.43 -7.26
CA THR A 40 -2.22 -16.49 -6.58
C THR A 40 -2.98 -17.81 -6.57
N TYR A 41 -4.31 -17.76 -6.56
CA TYR A 41 -5.20 -18.92 -6.55
C TYR A 41 -6.26 -18.76 -7.64
N SER A 42 -6.77 -19.88 -8.15
CA SER A 42 -7.81 -19.90 -9.20
C SER A 42 -9.18 -19.42 -8.74
N ALA A 43 -9.39 -19.28 -7.44
CA ALA A 43 -10.63 -18.74 -6.89
C ALA A 43 -10.67 -17.22 -7.08
N GLU A 44 -11.83 -16.67 -7.43
CA GLU A 44 -12.01 -15.22 -7.47
C GLU A 44 -11.80 -14.64 -6.07
N GLN A 45 -10.83 -13.74 -5.96
CA GLN A 45 -10.51 -13.01 -4.73
C GLN A 45 -10.03 -11.61 -5.10
N THR A 46 -10.49 -10.62 -4.37
CA THR A 46 -9.96 -9.25 -4.49
C THR A 46 -8.74 -9.06 -3.58
N GLN A 47 -7.87 -8.12 -3.92
CA GLN A 47 -6.83 -7.71 -2.97
C GLN A 47 -7.42 -7.09 -1.70
N GLU A 48 -8.63 -6.52 -1.78
CA GLU A 48 -9.35 -6.01 -0.62
C GLU A 48 -9.63 -7.15 0.38
N GLU A 49 -10.30 -8.21 -0.08
CA GLU A 49 -10.63 -9.35 0.80
C GLU A 49 -9.40 -10.09 1.33
N PHE A 50 -8.32 -10.15 0.55
CA PHE A 50 -7.16 -10.96 0.91
C PHE A 50 -6.08 -10.20 1.69
N PHE A 51 -5.84 -8.94 1.34
CA PHE A 51 -4.72 -8.15 1.87
C PHE A 51 -5.15 -6.83 2.51
N TYR A 52 -6.18 -6.15 2.00
CA TYR A 52 -6.50 -4.77 2.36
C TYR A 52 -7.95 -4.60 2.80
N GLU A 53 -8.18 -4.30 4.08
CA GLU A 53 -9.55 -4.17 4.62
C GLU A 53 -10.40 -3.04 3.98
N PHE A 54 -9.81 -2.22 3.10
CA PHE A 54 -10.45 -1.08 2.44
C PHE A 54 -10.09 -1.02 0.95
N PRO A 55 -10.96 -0.41 0.12
CA PRO A 55 -10.63 0.04 -1.21
C PRO A 55 -9.40 0.96 -1.24
N HIS A 56 -8.69 0.97 -2.38
CA HIS A 56 -7.40 1.65 -2.51
C HIS A 56 -7.46 3.16 -2.25
N ASP A 57 -8.54 3.83 -2.62
CA ASP A 57 -8.73 5.26 -2.37
C ASP A 57 -8.80 5.60 -0.88
N ILE A 58 -9.48 4.79 -0.08
CA ILE A 58 -9.52 4.93 1.38
C ILE A 58 -8.19 4.51 2.00
N MET A 59 -7.65 3.36 1.59
CA MET A 59 -6.42 2.79 2.14
C MET A 59 -5.22 3.73 1.93
N ASP A 60 -5.07 4.29 0.72
CA ASP A 60 -3.97 5.19 0.38
C ASP A 60 -4.03 6.48 1.20
N LEU A 61 -5.23 7.04 1.44
CA LEU A 61 -5.41 8.24 2.27
C LEU A 61 -5.09 7.97 3.75
N LEU A 62 -5.57 6.86 4.30
CA LEU A 62 -5.25 6.46 5.68
C LEU A 62 -3.74 6.19 5.85
N TRP A 63 -3.10 5.56 4.86
CA TRP A 63 -1.67 5.31 4.91
C TRP A 63 -0.86 6.60 4.79
N TYR A 64 -1.25 7.51 3.88
CA TYR A 64 -0.64 8.84 3.78
C TYR A 64 -0.75 9.60 5.09
N ALA A 65 -1.93 9.57 5.73
CA ALA A 65 -2.15 10.22 7.00
C ALA A 65 -1.24 9.66 8.11
N TYR A 66 -1.11 8.32 8.15
CA TYR A 66 -0.21 7.61 9.05
C TYR A 66 1.27 7.96 8.84
N GLU A 67 1.75 7.98 7.59
CA GLU A 67 3.16 8.28 7.28
C GLU A 67 3.57 9.73 7.58
N ASN A 68 2.59 10.63 7.65
CA ASN A 68 2.80 12.06 7.92
C ASN A 68 2.40 12.46 9.34
N ASP A 69 2.17 11.49 10.24
CA ASP A 69 1.85 11.70 11.65
C ASP A 69 0.62 12.61 11.90
N TYR A 70 -0.40 12.53 11.03
CA TYR A 70 -1.65 13.24 11.23
C TYR A 70 -2.46 12.66 12.39
N ASP A 71 -3.14 13.52 13.15
CA ASP A 71 -3.96 13.12 14.30
C ASP A 71 -5.17 12.30 13.86
N ALA A 72 -5.47 11.23 14.60
CA ALA A 72 -6.53 10.30 14.25
C ALA A 72 -7.94 10.93 14.32
N ALA A 73 -8.15 11.94 15.18
CA ALA A 73 -9.42 12.64 15.24
C ALA A 73 -9.60 13.55 14.03
N GLU A 74 -8.56 14.29 13.63
CA GLU A 74 -8.59 15.13 12.41
C GLU A 74 -8.86 14.29 11.16
N VAL A 75 -8.19 13.14 11.03
CA VAL A 75 -8.37 12.23 9.91
C VAL A 75 -9.76 11.58 9.95
N GLY A 76 -10.26 11.25 11.13
CA GLY A 76 -11.62 10.72 11.31
C GLY A 76 -12.69 11.70 10.80
N GLU A 77 -12.55 12.99 11.09
CA GLU A 77 -13.46 14.02 10.57
C GLU A 77 -13.48 14.09 9.05
N VAL A 78 -12.31 13.99 8.40
CA VAL A 78 -12.19 14.07 6.93
C VAL A 78 -12.68 12.78 6.25
N MET A 79 -12.42 11.63 6.87
CA MET A 79 -12.68 10.31 6.29
C MET A 79 -14.05 9.74 6.67
N ASP A 80 -14.86 10.47 7.44
CA ASP A 80 -16.14 9.99 8.01
C ASP A 80 -15.96 8.70 8.82
N MET A 81 -14.93 8.68 9.68
CA MET A 81 -14.57 7.57 10.56
C MET A 81 -14.43 8.06 12.00
N THR A 82 -14.66 7.20 12.97
CA THR A 82 -14.34 7.53 14.36
C THR A 82 -12.82 7.56 14.57
N ALA A 83 -12.35 8.40 15.49
CA ALA A 83 -10.93 8.44 15.87
C ALA A 83 -10.41 7.05 16.32
N GLU A 84 -11.26 6.25 16.98
CA GLU A 84 -10.91 4.89 17.40
C GLU A 84 -10.70 3.93 16.20
N GLU A 85 -11.50 4.07 15.14
CA GLU A 85 -11.32 3.29 13.91
C GLU A 85 -10.04 3.68 13.18
N VAL A 86 -9.72 4.97 13.11
CA VAL A 86 -8.46 5.45 12.52
C VAL A 86 -7.26 4.95 13.33
N GLU A 87 -7.31 5.06 14.66
CA GLU A 87 -6.26 4.51 15.55
C GLU A 87 -6.07 3.00 15.40
N ARG A 88 -7.17 2.25 15.23
CA ARG A 88 -7.09 0.81 14.94
C ARG A 88 -6.34 0.55 13.62
N ASN A 89 -6.63 1.33 12.58
CA ASN A 89 -5.93 1.23 11.29
C ASN A 89 -4.45 1.58 11.42
N TYR A 90 -4.11 2.67 12.11
CA TYR A 90 -2.71 3.06 12.36
C TYR A 90 -1.93 1.97 13.10
N ARG A 91 -2.53 1.33 14.11
CA ARG A 91 -1.93 0.18 14.79
C ARG A 91 -1.71 -1.00 13.83
N ASN A 92 -2.66 -1.28 12.94
CA ASN A 92 -2.51 -2.31 11.93
C ASN A 92 -1.38 -2.01 10.94
N PHE A 93 -1.25 -0.76 10.49
CA PHE A 93 -0.16 -0.32 9.60
C PHE A 93 1.20 -0.42 10.29
N ARG A 94 1.31 0.07 11.53
CA ARG A 94 2.53 -0.07 12.34
C ARG A 94 2.96 -1.53 12.43
N ARG A 95 2.04 -2.41 12.84
CA ARG A 95 2.32 -3.86 12.97
C ARG A 95 2.77 -4.47 11.64
N ARG A 96 2.08 -4.17 10.53
CA ARG A 96 2.46 -4.66 9.20
C ARG A 96 3.85 -4.15 8.81
N SER A 97 4.15 -2.88 9.08
CA SER A 97 5.45 -2.29 8.79
C SER A 97 6.58 -2.96 9.58
N GLU A 98 6.40 -3.13 10.89
CA GLU A 98 7.37 -3.79 11.77
C GLU A 98 7.60 -5.25 11.38
N THR A 99 6.52 -6.02 11.18
CA THR A 99 6.62 -7.45 10.83
C THR A 99 7.22 -7.70 9.45
N THR A 100 7.24 -6.71 8.56
CA THR A 100 7.81 -6.80 7.20
C THR A 100 9.05 -5.93 6.99
N GLU A 101 9.60 -5.34 8.06
CA GLU A 101 10.79 -4.50 7.99
C GLU A 101 11.95 -5.22 7.29
N TYR A 102 12.17 -6.50 7.63
CA TYR A 102 13.22 -7.35 7.06
C TYR A 102 13.12 -7.54 5.53
N LEU A 103 11.95 -7.36 4.92
CA LEU A 103 11.79 -7.42 3.47
C LEU A 103 12.31 -6.17 2.76
N ARG A 104 12.52 -5.08 3.52
CA ARG A 104 12.94 -3.76 3.03
C ARG A 104 14.34 -3.38 3.52
N THR A 105 14.98 -4.23 4.31
CA THR A 105 16.37 -4.00 4.73
C THR A 105 17.33 -4.33 3.59
N PRO A 106 18.43 -3.59 3.44
CA PRO A 106 19.50 -3.99 2.53
C PRO A 106 20.02 -5.37 2.92
N PRO A 107 20.62 -6.12 1.97
CA PRO A 107 21.28 -7.37 2.30
C PRO A 107 22.34 -7.14 3.38
N ILE A 108 22.36 -8.01 4.39
CA ILE A 108 23.42 -7.99 5.40
C ILE A 108 24.70 -8.44 4.70
N ASN A 109 25.62 -7.49 4.50
CA ASN A 109 26.91 -7.74 3.90
C ASN A 109 27.97 -7.77 5.01
N ASP A 110 28.50 -8.95 5.32
CA ASP A 110 29.61 -9.13 6.28
C ASP A 110 31.00 -8.86 5.67
N TYR A 111 31.06 -8.21 4.50
CA TYR A 111 32.32 -7.93 3.84
C TYR A 111 33.03 -6.75 4.52
N ILE A 112 34.07 -7.07 5.31
CA ILE A 112 35.11 -6.10 5.69
C ILE A 112 35.96 -5.86 4.43
N PHE A 113 35.75 -4.73 3.77
CA PHE A 113 36.72 -4.24 2.80
C PHE A 113 37.95 -3.73 3.56
N ILE A 114 39.03 -4.51 3.52
CA ILE A 114 40.38 -4.12 3.99
C ILE A 114 41.05 -3.28 2.90
#